data_AF-A0AA39XLT4-F1
#
_entry.id   AF-A0AA39XLT4-F1
#
_cell.length_a   1.000
_cell.length_b   1.000
_cell.length_c   1.000
_cell.angle_alpha   90.00
_cell.angle_beta   90.00
_cell.angle_gamma   90.00
#
_symmetry.space_group_name_H-M   'P 1'
#
loop_
_entity.id
_entity.type
_entity.pdbx_description
1 polymer ?
#
loop_
_entity_poly.entity_id
_entity_poly.type
_entity_poly.pdbx_seq_one_letter_code
_entity_poly.pdbx_strand_id
1 'polypeptide(L)'
;MFHQLHCLGMMREAYYSAVQGRNSTIFAEASLTEKQRQSSRRQHIGHCFDYIRQAIMCGGDMTLEWAKEPDPGRERETVDGWGITHQCRNFDQGLDWVKKHKAPFDHDGIA
;
A
#
# COMPACT_ATOMS: atom_id res chain seq x y z
N MET A 1 15.18 -1.19 0.86
CA MET A 1 14.90 -0.04 1.75
C MET A 1 14.89 1.30 1.00
N PHE A 2 16.02 1.87 0.55
CA PHE A 2 16.00 3.19 -0.12
C PHE A 2 15.09 3.28 -1.37
N HIS A 3 15.07 2.23 -2.20
CA HIS A 3 14.17 2.20 -3.36
C HIS A 3 12.69 2.09 -2.96
N GLN A 4 12.37 1.40 -1.85
CA GLN A 4 11.00 1.33 -1.31
C GLN A 4 10.55 2.70 -0.84
N LEU A 5 11.42 3.44 -0.14
CA LEU A 5 11.15 4.83 0.28
C LEU A 5 10.98 5.78 -0.92
N HIS A 6 11.80 5.62 -1.96
CA HIS A 6 11.64 6.38 -3.20
C HIS A 6 10.29 6.12 -3.88
N CYS A 7 9.92 4.85 -4.05
CA CYS A 7 8.64 4.44 -4.62
C CYS A 7 7.46 5.00 -3.80
N LEU A 8 7.51 4.86 -2.47
CA LEU A 8 6.51 5.42 -1.56
C LEU A 8 6.40 6.94 -1.70
N GLY A 9 7.53 7.65 -1.80
CA GLY A 9 7.56 9.10 -2.03
C GLY A 9 6.89 9.51 -3.35
N MET A 10 7.15 8.77 -4.44
CA MET A 10 6.51 9.04 -5.73
C MET A 10 5.00 8.74 -5.72
N MET A 11 4.58 7.66 -5.08
CA MET A 11 3.15 7.33 -4.90
C MET A 11 2.44 8.41 -4.09
N ARG A 12 3.07 8.88 -3.00
CA ARG A 12 2.56 9.97 -2.17
C ARG A 12 2.39 11.26 -2.98
N GLU A 13 3.40 11.64 -3.76
CA GLU A 13 3.35 12.82 -4.62
C GLU A 13 2.25 12.71 -5.68
N ALA A 14 2.11 11.56 -6.34
CA ALA A 14 1.05 11.32 -7.32
C ALA A 14 -0.35 11.42 -6.69
N TYR A 15 -0.55 10.83 -5.52
CA TYR A 15 -1.83 10.89 -4.79
C TYR A 15 -2.21 12.33 -4.43
N TYR A 16 -1.34 13.07 -3.73
CA TYR A 16 -1.67 14.44 -3.32
C TYR A 16 -1.84 15.37 -4.51
N SER A 17 -1.09 15.15 -5.59
CA SER A 17 -1.27 15.92 -6.81
C SER A 17 -2.65 15.74 -7.42
N ALA A 18 -3.12 14.49 -7.49
CA ALA A 18 -4.46 14.16 -8.00
C ALA A 18 -5.56 14.77 -7.12
N VAL A 19 -5.44 14.65 -5.79
CA VAL A 19 -6.43 15.21 -4.84
C VAL A 19 -6.49 16.74 -4.89
N GLN A 20 -5.35 17.39 -5.09
CA GLN A 20 -5.26 18.86 -5.13
C GLN A 20 -5.49 19.45 -6.54
N GLY A 21 -5.73 18.61 -7.55
CA GLY A 21 -5.88 19.06 -8.94
C GLY A 21 -4.62 19.73 -9.52
N ARG A 22 -3.44 19.42 -8.97
CA ARG A 22 -2.15 19.96 -9.44
C ARG A 22 -1.38 18.93 -10.25
N ASN A 23 -0.42 19.40 -11.03
CA ASN A 23 0.53 18.52 -11.70
C ASN A 23 1.52 17.94 -10.67
N SER A 24 1.76 16.62 -10.76
CA SER A 24 2.78 15.96 -9.96
C SER A 24 4.18 16.34 -10.42
N THR A 25 5.06 16.60 -9.46
CA THR A 25 6.49 16.83 -9.70
C THR A 25 7.25 15.55 -9.44
N ILE A 26 7.13 14.59 -10.37
CA ILE A 26 7.95 13.38 -10.34
C ILE A 26 9.30 13.70 -10.98
N PHE A 27 10.39 13.21 -10.38
CA PHE A 27 11.76 13.49 -10.82
C PHE A 27 11.96 13.18 -12.31
N ALA A 28 12.77 13.99 -12.99
CA ALA A 28 13.13 13.89 -14.41
C ALA A 28 12.02 14.22 -15.45
N GLU A 29 10.89 14.80 -15.05
CA GLU A 29 9.80 15.15 -15.98
C GLU A 29 9.81 16.60 -16.49
N ALA A 30 10.66 17.48 -15.94
CA ALA A 30 10.63 18.92 -16.24
C ALA A 30 10.86 19.25 -17.73
N SER A 31 11.63 18.43 -18.45
CA SER A 31 11.95 18.62 -19.87
C SER A 31 11.03 17.86 -20.82
N LEU A 32 10.01 17.16 -20.31
CA LEU A 32 9.12 16.30 -21.10
C LEU A 32 7.86 17.04 -21.58
N THR A 33 7.42 16.73 -22.79
CA THR A 33 6.09 17.13 -23.27
C THR A 33 4.99 16.53 -22.40
N GLU A 34 3.78 17.10 -22.41
CA GLU A 34 2.65 16.58 -21.61
C GLU A 34 2.37 15.10 -21.87
N LYS A 35 2.40 14.67 -23.14
CA LYS A 35 2.20 13.26 -23.53
C LYS A 35 3.30 12.34 -22.97
N GLN A 36 4.55 12.78 -23.00
CA GLN A 36 5.67 12.03 -22.43
C GLN A 36 5.59 11.98 -20.90
N ARG A 37 5.20 13.08 -20.25
CA ARG A 37 4.95 13.11 -18.80
C ARG A 37 3.86 12.12 -18.42
N GLN A 38 2.72 12.14 -19.12
CA GLN A 38 1.63 11.20 -18.83
C GLN A 38 2.07 9.73 -18.97
N SER A 39 2.86 9.40 -19.99
CA SER A 39 3.40 8.05 -20.17
C SER A 39 4.40 7.67 -19.08
N SER A 40 5.34 8.56 -18.76
CA SER A 40 6.33 8.37 -17.69
C SER A 40 5.65 8.15 -16.35
N ARG A 41 4.68 8.99 -15.99
CA ARG A 41 3.89 8.87 -14.75
C ARG A 41 3.22 7.50 -14.64
N ARG A 42 2.56 7.04 -15.70
CA ARG A 42 1.89 5.73 -15.72
C ARG A 42 2.88 4.58 -15.52
N GLN A 43 4.00 4.61 -16.23
CA GLN A 43 5.02 3.57 -16.12
C GLN A 43 5.65 3.57 -14.71
N HIS A 44 6.08 4.72 -14.21
CA HIS A 44 6.75 4.82 -12.92
C HIS A 44 5.83 4.42 -11.76
N ILE A 45 4.61 4.95 -11.73
CA ILE A 45 3.65 4.62 -10.68
C ILE A 45 3.25 3.14 -10.75
N GLY A 46 3.04 2.59 -11.95
CA GLY A 46 2.78 1.16 -12.13
C GLY A 46 3.88 0.27 -11.57
N HIS A 47 5.15 0.59 -11.84
CA HIS A 47 6.27 -0.17 -11.28
C HIS A 47 6.38 0.01 -9.76
N CYS A 48 6.11 1.21 -9.23
CA CYS A 48 6.14 1.46 -7.78
C CYS A 48 5.12 0.59 -7.05
N PHE A 49 3.90 0.50 -7.58
CA PHE A 49 2.87 -0.38 -7.05
C PHE A 49 3.34 -1.84 -7.01
N ASP A 50 3.93 -2.34 -8.11
CA ASP A 50 4.43 -3.71 -8.15
C ASP A 50 5.60 -3.93 -7.17
N TYR A 51 6.52 -2.97 -7.05
CA TYR A 51 7.66 -3.08 -6.14
C TYR A 51 7.23 -3.08 -4.66
N ILE A 52 6.27 -2.22 -4.28
CA ILE A 52 5.70 -2.22 -2.93
C ILE A 52 4.89 -3.50 -2.68
N ARG A 53 4.13 -4.00 -3.66
CA ARG A 53 3.46 -5.30 -3.57
C ARG A 53 4.45 -6.43 -3.31
N GLN A 54 5.55 -6.51 -4.06
CA GLN A 54 6.60 -7.50 -3.84
C GLN A 54 7.22 -7.38 -2.43
N ALA A 55 7.41 -6.15 -1.94
CA ALA A 55 7.90 -5.91 -0.58
C ALA A 55 6.91 -6.40 0.49
N ILE A 56 5.61 -6.15 0.32
CA ILE A 56 4.55 -6.63 1.22
C ILE A 56 4.53 -8.16 1.24
N MET A 57 4.55 -8.79 0.06
CA MET A 57 4.60 -10.26 -0.04
C MET A 57 5.86 -10.83 0.58
N CYS A 58 7.02 -10.19 0.39
CA CYS A 58 8.27 -10.61 1.01
C CYS A 58 8.21 -10.52 2.55
N GLY A 59 7.52 -9.52 3.10
CA GLY A 59 7.22 -9.44 4.53
C GLY A 59 6.28 -10.55 4.98
N GLY A 60 5.27 -10.89 4.17
CA GLY A 60 4.36 -12.00 4.41
C GLY A 60 3.61 -11.87 5.74
N ASP A 61 3.33 -10.64 6.17
CA ASP A 61 2.77 -10.38 7.48
C ASP A 61 1.29 -10.78 7.55
N MET A 62 0.96 -11.60 8.54
CA MET A 62 -0.40 -12.11 8.80
C MET A 62 -1.00 -11.53 10.09
N THR A 63 -0.37 -10.52 10.67
CA THR A 63 -0.81 -9.94 11.93
C THR A 63 -2.17 -9.28 11.75
N LEU A 64 -3.12 -9.65 12.61
CA LEU A 64 -4.42 -8.99 12.65
C LEU A 64 -4.27 -7.64 13.35
N GLU A 65 -4.58 -6.56 12.64
CA GLU A 65 -4.63 -5.24 13.25
C GLU A 65 -5.93 -5.10 14.07
N TRP A 66 -5.78 -4.94 15.39
CA TRP A 66 -6.91 -4.71 16.28
C TRP A 66 -7.27 -3.22 16.33
N ALA A 67 -8.55 -2.94 16.63
CA ALA A 67 -9.02 -1.58 16.88
C ALA A 67 -8.24 -0.96 18.04
N LYS A 68 -7.98 0.35 17.95
CA LYS A 68 -7.38 1.09 19.05
C LYS A 68 -8.28 1.02 20.29
N GLU A 69 -7.64 0.79 21.46
CA GLU A 69 -8.37 0.80 22.73
C GLU A 69 -8.92 2.21 23.00
N PRO A 70 -10.22 2.35 23.28
CA PRO A 70 -10.84 3.65 23.44
C PRO A 70 -10.46 4.28 24.78
N ASP A 71 -10.43 5.61 24.81
CA ASP A 71 -10.37 6.35 26.06
C ASP A 71 -11.56 5.97 26.96
N PRO A 72 -11.44 6.03 28.31
CA PRO A 72 -12.55 5.75 29.21
C PRO A 72 -13.80 6.57 28.86
N GLY A 73 -14.91 5.89 28.59
CA GLY A 73 -16.19 6.52 28.22
C GLY A 73 -16.37 6.81 26.72
N ARG A 74 -15.45 6.37 25.84
CA ARG A 74 -15.61 6.43 24.38
C ARG A 74 -15.90 5.05 23.79
N GLU A 75 -16.60 5.06 22.65
CA GLU A 75 -16.78 3.86 21.83
C GLU A 75 -15.46 3.44 21.17
N ARG A 76 -15.33 2.15 20.85
CA ARG A 76 -14.17 1.62 20.13
C ARG A 76 -13.96 2.36 18.81
N GLU A 77 -12.75 2.87 18.62
CA GLU A 77 -12.34 3.57 17.40
C GLU A 77 -12.03 2.58 16.26
N THR A 78 -11.78 3.13 15.07
CA THR A 78 -11.30 2.39 13.89
C THR A 78 -9.91 1.78 14.11
N VAL A 79 -9.56 0.80 13.28
CA VAL A 79 -8.17 0.29 13.19
C VAL A 79 -7.25 1.41 12.70
N ASP A 80 -6.14 1.66 13.39
CA ASP A 80 -5.15 2.69 13.04
C ASP A 80 -3.75 2.11 12.76
N GLY A 81 -3.55 0.81 12.99
CA GLY A 81 -2.33 0.06 12.70
C GLY A 81 -1.16 0.29 13.66
N TRP A 82 -1.31 1.09 14.72
CA TRP A 82 -0.19 1.43 15.62
C TRP A 82 -0.06 0.48 16.82
N GLY A 83 1.18 0.24 17.27
CA GLY A 83 1.46 -0.57 18.46
C GLY A 83 1.27 -2.08 18.28
N ILE A 84 1.02 -2.52 17.05
CA ILE A 84 0.84 -3.92 16.68
C ILE A 84 2.22 -4.53 16.35
N THR A 85 2.51 -5.69 16.93
CA THR A 85 3.77 -6.40 16.66
C THR A 85 3.61 -7.26 15.40
N HIS A 86 4.35 -6.90 14.37
CA HIS A 86 4.37 -7.61 13.10
C HIS A 86 5.42 -8.72 13.07
N GLN A 87 5.14 -9.81 12.35
CA GLN A 87 6.09 -10.93 12.21
C GLN A 87 6.19 -11.38 10.75
N CYS A 88 7.42 -11.53 10.25
CA CYS A 88 7.64 -12.04 8.91
C CYS A 88 7.26 -13.52 8.82
N ARG A 89 6.49 -13.90 7.78
CA ARG A 89 6.10 -15.29 7.50
C ARG A 89 6.31 -15.63 6.03
N ASN A 90 6.26 -16.92 5.72
CA ASN A 90 6.29 -17.37 4.33
C ASN A 90 4.95 -17.02 3.66
N PHE A 91 5.01 -16.23 2.58
CA PHE A 91 3.82 -15.75 1.88
C PHE A 91 2.93 -16.88 1.35
N ASP A 92 3.52 -17.89 0.69
CA ASP A 92 2.76 -18.96 0.06
C ASP A 92 1.97 -19.78 1.10
N GLN A 93 2.62 -20.11 2.22
CA GLN A 93 1.96 -20.79 3.34
C GLN A 93 0.83 -19.94 3.95
N GLY A 94 1.05 -18.63 4.07
CA GLY A 94 0.02 -17.71 4.54
C GLY A 94 -1.18 -17.65 3.59
N LEU A 95 -0.93 -17.54 2.29
CA LEU A 95 -1.95 -17.52 1.26
C LEU A 95 -2.77 -18.82 1.24
N ASP A 96 -2.12 -19.98 1.33
CA ASP A 96 -2.78 -21.28 1.41
C ASP A 96 -3.66 -21.39 2.65
N TRP A 97 -3.18 -20.91 3.81
CA TRP A 97 -3.95 -20.89 5.04
C TRP A 97 -5.20 -20.00 4.91
N VAL A 98 -5.05 -18.78 4.38
CA VAL A 98 -6.17 -17.84 4.18
C VAL A 98 -7.20 -18.42 3.21
N LYS A 99 -6.78 -19.00 2.08
CA LYS A 99 -7.68 -19.63 1.10
C LYS A 99 -8.51 -20.76 1.70
N LYS A 100 -7.92 -21.55 2.61
CA LYS A 100 -8.60 -22.65 3.30
C LYS A 100 -9.59 -22.19 4.37
N HIS A 101 -9.34 -21.05 5.01
CA HIS A 101 -10.13 -20.55 6.15
C HIS A 101 -10.92 -19.27 5.84
N LYS A 102 -11.06 -18.91 4.56
CA LYS A 102 -11.84 -17.75 4.14
C LYS A 102 -13.29 -17.86 4.61
N ALA A 103 -13.88 -16.74 4.98
CA ALA A 103 -15.28 -16.67 5.37
C ALA A 103 -16.19 -17.14 4.20
N PRO A 104 -17.36 -17.74 4.47
CA PRO A 104 -18.25 -18.28 3.44
C PRO A 104 -18.97 -17.22 2.58
N PHE A 105 -18.56 -15.95 2.67
CA PHE A 105 -19.14 -14.85 1.91
C PHE A 105 -18.38 -14.67 0.60
N ASP A 106 -19.13 -14.60 -0.49
CA ASP A 106 -18.62 -14.39 -1.85
C ASP A 106 -18.27 -12.91 -2.06
N HIS A 107 -17.27 -12.46 -1.32
CA HIS A 107 -16.53 -11.26 -1.65
C HIS A 107 -15.15 -11.77 -2.01
N ASP A 108 -14.78 -11.63 -3.29
CA ASP A 108 -13.39 -11.70 -3.71
C ASP A 108 -12.67 -10.52 -3.06
N GLY A 109 -12.40 -10.64 -1.75
CA GLY A 109 -11.46 -9.80 -1.05
C GLY A 109 -10.11 -9.97 -1.74
N ILE A 110 -9.35 -8.88 -1.77
CA ILE A 110 -8.09 -8.71 -2.50
C ILE A 110 -7.15 -9.91 -2.24
N ALA A 111 -7.25 -10.91 -3.10
CA ALA A 111 -6.39 -12.08 -3.20
C ALA A 111 -5.98 -12.20 -4.66
#